data_AF-K3WDN9-F1
#
_entry.id   AF-K3WDN9-F1
#
_cell.length_a   1.000
_cell.length_b   1.000
_cell.length_c   1.000
_cell.angle_alpha   90.00
_cell.angle_beta   90.00
_cell.angle_gamma   90.00
#
_symmetry.space_group_name_H-M   'P 1'
#
loop_
_entity.id
_entity.type
_entity.pdbx_description
1 polymer ?
#
loop_
_entity_poly.entity_id
_entity_poly.type
_entity_poly.pdbx_seq_one_letter_code
_entity_poly.pdbx_strand_id
1 'polypeptide(L)'
;MERKKESITRVKKAVAELESQVRLLKLTSEKVTLEQENDLLQHHLTGESTNANNLEQLKALLEVRKRCNRQDGWQSNAAEKKLVESSFEPVTPQRWRELVDKTMKETDAQACDPSFRSMGFSVLGWSDRRKIEDATVKFTFSKFFPHIWAEELLNRTWDKVTTESYSSFFSPSLYITRVSNDAIIVYRAICNPHTNRISRSVELIGRIRRERDFVLFIRSFDGAHNVHRCVGEAQSWSRSMTILRFEPTSMHQTSPGCMMHFGGAYANLATAGVQHWLMEVLFIVLRFESVMIAPMFAICAS
;
A
#
# COMPACT_ATOMS: atom_id res chain seq x y z
N MET A 1 -42.12 -40.79 67.02
CA MET A 1 -41.61 -39.77 66.06
C MET A 1 -40.15 -40.02 65.65
N GLU A 2 -39.28 -40.51 66.56
CA GLU A 2 -37.85 -40.77 66.27
C GLU A 2 -37.57 -41.72 65.10
N ARG A 3 -38.22 -42.90 65.03
CA ARG A 3 -37.99 -43.87 63.94
C ARG A 3 -38.26 -43.33 62.52
N LYS A 4 -39.20 -42.40 62.37
CA LYS A 4 -39.49 -41.74 61.08
C LYS A 4 -38.39 -40.75 60.70
N LYS A 5 -37.81 -40.03 61.68
CA LYS A 5 -36.68 -39.12 61.42
C LYS A 5 -35.44 -39.90 60.99
N GLU A 6 -35.10 -41.00 61.67
CA GLU A 6 -33.96 -41.84 61.27
C GLU A 6 -34.13 -42.45 59.87
N SER A 7 -35.34 -42.90 59.53
CA SER A 7 -35.64 -43.41 58.19
C SER A 7 -35.48 -42.34 57.11
N ILE A 8 -35.98 -41.12 57.34
CA ILE A 8 -35.81 -39.99 56.41
C ILE A 8 -34.34 -39.61 56.25
N THR A 9 -33.55 -39.60 57.33
CA THR A 9 -32.12 -39.31 57.27
C THR A 9 -31.35 -40.36 56.47
N ARG A 10 -31.70 -41.65 56.62
CA ARG A 10 -31.10 -42.74 55.81
C ARG A 10 -31.45 -42.60 54.33
N VAL A 11 -32.71 -42.30 54.00
CA VAL A 11 -33.14 -42.09 52.62
C VAL A 11 -32.44 -40.89 52.00
N LYS A 12 -32.34 -39.76 52.73
CA LYS A 12 -31.61 -38.58 52.25
C LYS A 12 -30.14 -38.88 51.97
N LYS A 13 -29.49 -39.67 52.82
CA LYS A 13 -28.10 -40.09 52.61
C LYS A 13 -27.96 -40.98 51.36
N ALA A 14 -28.86 -41.94 51.18
CA ALA A 14 -28.87 -42.82 50.01
C ALA A 14 -29.14 -42.06 48.70
N VAL A 15 -30.06 -41.08 48.71
CA VAL A 15 -30.34 -40.24 47.53
C VAL A 15 -29.13 -39.38 47.16
N ALA A 16 -28.47 -38.76 48.14
CA ALA A 16 -27.27 -37.96 47.89
C ALA A 16 -26.11 -38.81 47.31
N GLU A 17 -25.97 -40.05 47.79
CA GLU A 17 -24.97 -41.00 47.28
C GLU A 17 -25.30 -41.44 45.84
N LEU A 18 -26.57 -41.71 45.54
CA LEU A 18 -27.02 -42.05 44.19
C LEU A 18 -26.82 -40.89 43.20
N GLU A 19 -27.13 -39.66 43.61
CA GLU A 19 -26.91 -38.46 42.79
C GLU A 19 -25.42 -38.21 42.49
N SER A 20 -24.54 -38.58 43.42
CA SER A 20 -23.09 -38.52 43.21
C SER A 20 -22.65 -39.56 42.18
N GLN A 21 -23.14 -40.80 42.29
CA GLN A 21 -22.83 -41.87 41.34
C GLN A 21 -23.35 -41.57 39.93
N VAL A 22 -24.57 -41.03 39.80
CA VAL A 22 -25.13 -40.63 38.49
C VAL A 22 -24.32 -39.50 37.86
N ARG A 23 -23.86 -38.51 38.66
CA ARG A 23 -22.96 -37.45 38.16
C ARG A 23 -21.63 -38.01 37.66
N LEU A 24 -21.03 -38.93 38.43
CA LEU A 24 -19.77 -39.55 38.04
C LEU A 24 -19.90 -40.36 36.74
N LEU A 25 -20.99 -41.13 36.59
CA LEU A 25 -21.26 -41.90 35.37
C LEU A 25 -21.46 -41.00 34.14
N LYS A 26 -22.19 -39.88 34.29
CA LYS A 26 -22.34 -38.89 33.22
C LYS A 26 -21.00 -38.31 32.80
N LEU A 27 -20.19 -37.86 33.74
CA LEU A 27 -18.85 -37.31 33.47
C LEU A 27 -17.93 -38.35 32.81
N THR A 28 -18.03 -39.61 33.21
CA THR A 28 -17.22 -40.69 32.62
C THR A 28 -17.66 -40.98 31.18
N SER A 29 -18.97 -40.96 30.90
CA SER A 29 -19.49 -41.12 29.54
C SER A 29 -19.12 -39.95 28.62
N GLU A 30 -19.17 -38.73 29.14
CA GLU A 30 -18.75 -37.52 28.40
C GLU A 30 -17.25 -37.55 28.11
N LYS A 31 -16.44 -37.97 29.08
CA LYS A 31 -14.99 -38.13 28.88
C LYS A 31 -14.67 -39.10 27.76
N VAL A 32 -15.31 -40.28 27.73
CA VAL A 32 -15.09 -41.28 26.67
C VAL A 32 -15.52 -40.74 25.30
N THR A 33 -16.64 -40.01 25.24
CA THR A 33 -17.12 -39.39 24.00
C THR A 33 -16.13 -38.34 23.48
N LEU A 34 -15.60 -37.50 24.38
CA LEU A 34 -14.60 -36.48 24.03
C LEU A 34 -13.26 -37.08 23.63
N GLU A 35 -12.84 -38.20 24.24
CA GLU A 35 -11.63 -38.92 23.86
C GLU A 35 -11.76 -39.49 22.43
N GLN A 36 -12.90 -40.09 22.10
CA GLN A 36 -13.17 -40.58 20.74
C GLN A 36 -13.20 -39.45 19.70
N GLU A 37 -13.81 -38.31 20.02
CA GLU A 37 -13.85 -37.15 19.13
C GLU A 37 -12.46 -36.54 18.93
N ASN A 38 -11.64 -36.48 19.99
CA ASN A 38 -10.27 -35.99 19.93
C ASN A 38 -9.36 -36.91 19.10
N ASP A 39 -9.52 -38.23 19.22
CA ASP A 39 -8.78 -39.21 18.41
C ASP A 39 -9.14 -39.08 16.92
N LEU A 40 -10.43 -38.86 16.60
CA LEU A 40 -10.88 -38.58 15.23
C LEU A 40 -10.29 -37.28 14.69
N LEU A 41 -10.29 -36.20 15.49
CA LEU A 41 -9.72 -34.91 15.10
C LEU A 41 -8.20 -35.00 14.89
N GLN A 42 -7.48 -35.75 15.72
CA GLN A 42 -6.04 -35.98 15.56
C GLN A 42 -5.73 -36.80 14.30
N HIS A 43 -6.58 -37.77 13.95
CA HIS A 43 -6.47 -38.51 12.69
C HIS A 43 -6.72 -37.62 11.47
N HIS A 44 -7.67 -36.69 11.53
CA HIS A 44 -7.90 -35.70 10.47
C HIS A 44 -6.70 -34.73 10.31
N LEU A 45 -6.10 -34.30 11.42
CA LEU A 45 -4.92 -33.42 11.41
C LEU A 45 -3.66 -34.09 10.85
N THR A 46 -3.51 -35.40 11.02
CA THR A 46 -2.35 -36.16 10.52
C THR A 46 -2.51 -36.61 9.06
N GLY A 47 -3.74 -36.74 8.56
CA GLY A 47 -4.04 -37.09 7.16
C GLY A 47 -3.95 -35.92 6.15
N GLU A 48 -4.08 -34.67 6.60
CA GLU A 48 -4.14 -33.49 5.74
C GLU A 48 -2.84 -32.67 5.78
N SER A 49 -1.75 -33.22 5.24
CA SER A 49 -0.46 -32.50 5.05
C SER A 49 -0.61 -31.23 4.18
N THR A 50 -1.70 -31.11 3.41
CA THR A 50 -2.10 -29.91 2.66
C THR A 50 -2.66 -28.79 3.55
N ASN A 51 -3.25 -29.10 4.71
CA ASN A 51 -3.87 -28.11 5.59
C ASN A 51 -2.90 -27.44 6.56
N ALA A 52 -1.74 -28.03 6.85
CA ALA A 52 -0.67 -27.34 7.58
C ALA A 52 -0.17 -26.11 6.80
N ASN A 53 0.03 -26.24 5.48
CA ASN A 53 0.39 -25.13 4.60
C ASN A 53 -0.72 -24.08 4.50
N ASN A 54 -2.00 -24.50 4.45
CA ASN A 54 -3.13 -23.57 4.44
C ASN A 54 -3.28 -22.84 5.78
N LEU A 55 -3.05 -23.51 6.91
CA LEU A 55 -3.12 -22.91 8.24
C LEU A 55 -1.96 -21.95 8.48
N GLU A 56 -0.75 -22.26 8.02
CA GLU A 56 0.37 -21.33 8.06
C GLU A 56 0.13 -20.12 7.14
N GLN A 57 -0.38 -20.33 5.93
CA GLN A 57 -0.76 -19.22 5.04
C GLN A 57 -1.89 -18.38 5.63
N LEU A 58 -2.89 -19.00 6.26
CA LEU A 58 -4.00 -18.30 6.91
C LEU A 58 -3.52 -17.53 8.15
N LYS A 59 -2.63 -18.11 8.96
CA LYS A 59 -1.95 -17.42 10.07
C LYS A 59 -1.13 -16.24 9.55
N ALA A 60 -0.38 -16.41 8.47
CA ALA A 60 0.39 -15.32 7.84
C ALA A 60 -0.55 -14.21 7.31
N LEU A 61 -1.65 -14.57 6.66
CA LEU A 61 -2.66 -13.61 6.17
C LEU A 61 -3.35 -12.88 7.33
N LEU A 62 -3.66 -13.59 8.43
CA LEU A 62 -4.24 -13.01 9.63
C LEU A 62 -3.26 -12.09 10.35
N GLU A 63 -1.97 -12.44 10.41
CA GLU A 63 -0.92 -11.56 10.97
C GLU A 63 -0.72 -10.31 10.10
N VAL A 64 -0.71 -10.45 8.77
CA VAL A 64 -0.68 -9.28 7.88
C VAL A 64 -1.94 -8.43 8.07
N ARG A 65 -3.13 -9.04 8.14
CA ARG A 65 -4.39 -8.33 8.40
C ARG A 65 -4.40 -7.63 9.75
N LYS A 66 -3.87 -8.24 10.81
CA LYS A 66 -3.68 -7.60 12.13
C LYS A 66 -2.72 -6.42 12.04
N ARG A 67 -1.62 -6.56 11.28
CA ARG A 67 -0.63 -5.50 11.03
C ARG A 67 -1.20 -4.34 10.21
N CYS A 68 -2.15 -4.61 9.31
CA CYS A 68 -2.85 -3.62 8.51
C CYS A 68 -4.01 -2.93 9.25
N ASN A 69 -4.75 -3.65 10.08
CA ASN A 69 -5.95 -3.14 10.77
C ASN A 69 -5.67 -2.45 12.10
N ARG A 70 -4.53 -2.71 12.76
CA ARG A 70 -4.22 -2.01 14.00
C ARG A 70 -3.70 -0.61 13.69
N GLN A 71 -4.41 0.37 14.25
CA GLN A 71 -3.91 1.70 14.56
C GLN A 71 -2.73 1.68 15.55
N ASP A 72 -2.19 0.50 15.91
CA ASP A 72 -0.95 0.22 16.65
C ASP A 72 0.21 -0.28 15.76
N GLY A 73 0.02 -0.40 14.44
CA GLY A 73 1.08 -0.74 13.48
C GLY A 73 2.30 0.19 13.57
N TRP A 74 2.13 1.37 14.17
CA TRP A 74 3.16 2.36 14.49
C TRP A 74 4.32 1.79 15.33
N GLN A 75 4.07 0.90 16.29
CA GLN A 75 5.15 0.33 17.12
C GLN A 75 5.97 -0.73 16.37
N SER A 76 5.33 -1.54 15.52
CA SER A 76 6.03 -2.49 14.65
C SER A 76 6.78 -1.79 13.50
N ASN A 77 6.29 -0.64 13.04
CA ASN A 77 6.94 0.17 12.02
C ASN A 77 8.11 0.99 12.55
N ALA A 78 8.16 1.32 13.85
CA ALA A 78 9.28 2.09 14.40
C ALA A 78 10.60 1.32 14.36
N ALA A 79 10.56 0.01 14.64
CA ALA A 79 11.72 -0.87 14.53
C ALA A 79 12.16 -1.05 13.07
N GLU A 80 11.20 -1.29 12.16
CA GLU A 80 11.47 -1.38 10.72
C GLU A 80 12.00 -0.06 10.16
N LYS A 81 11.44 1.08 10.56
CA LYS A 81 11.92 2.43 10.22
C LYS A 81 13.36 2.64 10.66
N LYS A 82 13.69 2.34 11.93
CA LYS A 82 15.07 2.43 12.44
C LYS A 82 16.03 1.52 11.69
N LEU A 83 15.58 0.33 11.30
CA LEU A 83 16.37 -0.61 10.51
C LEU A 83 16.62 -0.09 9.09
N VAL A 84 15.59 0.45 8.44
CA VAL A 84 15.70 1.07 7.11
C VAL A 84 16.62 2.29 7.17
N GLU A 85 16.47 3.13 8.20
CA GLU A 85 17.32 4.29 8.49
C GLU A 85 18.80 3.91 8.57
N SER A 86 19.14 2.87 9.35
CA SER A 86 20.53 2.43 9.52
C SER A 86 21.10 1.69 8.32
N SER A 87 20.24 1.16 7.45
CA SER A 87 20.64 0.38 6.26
C SER A 87 20.76 1.23 5.00
N PHE A 88 20.42 2.52 5.07
CA PHE A 88 20.39 3.39 3.90
C PHE A 88 21.77 3.94 3.57
N GLU A 89 22.25 3.68 2.35
CA GLU A 89 23.50 4.27 1.86
C GLU A 89 23.24 5.66 1.25
N PRO A 90 24.02 6.69 1.62
CA PRO A 90 23.88 8.02 1.03
C PRO A 90 24.05 7.98 -0.49
N VAL A 91 23.17 8.68 -1.21
CA VAL A 91 23.27 8.78 -2.66
C VAL A 91 24.34 9.78 -3.05
N THR A 92 25.33 9.33 -3.83
CA THR A 92 26.40 10.20 -4.30
C THR A 92 25.89 11.22 -5.33
N PRO A 93 26.51 12.42 -5.44
CA PRO A 93 26.11 13.41 -6.43
C PRO A 93 26.19 12.90 -7.87
N GLN A 94 27.16 12.03 -8.17
CA GLN A 94 27.29 11.39 -9.48
C GLN A 94 26.10 10.47 -9.75
N ARG A 95 25.75 9.60 -8.79
CA ARG A 95 24.63 8.68 -8.93
C ARG A 95 23.30 9.42 -9.11
N TRP A 96 23.14 10.53 -8.40
CA TRP A 96 21.99 11.43 -8.59
C TRP A 96 21.91 11.96 -10.02
N ARG A 97 23.00 12.49 -10.59
CA ARG A 97 23.03 12.99 -11.97
C ARG A 97 22.70 11.91 -13.00
N GLU A 98 23.26 10.71 -12.83
CA GLU A 98 22.97 9.55 -13.70
C GLU A 98 21.48 9.17 -13.66
N LEU A 99 20.87 9.17 -12.47
CA LEU A 99 19.45 8.87 -12.31
C LEU A 99 18.57 9.94 -12.93
N VAL A 100 18.92 11.21 -12.78
CA VAL A 100 18.23 12.32 -13.43
C VAL A 100 18.28 12.19 -14.94
N ASP A 101 19.48 12.02 -15.52
CA ASP A 101 19.66 11.88 -16.97
C ASP A 101 18.85 10.69 -17.53
N LYS A 102 18.93 9.53 -16.87
CA LYS A 102 18.14 8.35 -17.23
C LYS A 102 16.64 8.63 -17.18
N THR A 103 16.16 9.25 -16.10
CA THR A 103 14.73 9.57 -15.91
C THR A 103 14.24 10.53 -16.98
N MET A 104 15.03 11.54 -17.34
CA MET A 104 14.65 12.51 -18.37
C MET A 104 14.60 11.87 -19.74
N LYS A 105 15.58 11.03 -20.10
CA LYS A 105 15.55 10.26 -21.35
C LYS A 105 14.33 9.35 -21.45
N GLU A 106 13.99 8.63 -20.39
CA GLU A 106 12.79 7.78 -20.30
C GLU A 106 11.50 8.61 -20.45
N THR A 107 11.45 9.79 -19.81
CA THR A 107 10.31 10.71 -19.87
C THR A 107 10.08 11.27 -21.28
N ASP A 108 11.15 11.77 -21.91
CA ASP A 108 11.09 12.37 -23.24
C ASP A 108 10.75 11.32 -24.30
N ALA A 109 11.33 10.11 -24.19
CA ALA A 109 11.01 8.99 -25.06
C ALA A 109 9.53 8.59 -24.96
N GLN A 110 8.98 8.53 -23.74
CA GLN A 110 7.56 8.23 -23.53
C GLN A 110 6.65 9.34 -24.08
N ALA A 111 7.02 10.61 -23.92
CA ALA A 111 6.21 11.73 -24.41
C ALA A 111 6.10 11.75 -25.94
N CYS A 112 7.17 11.36 -26.63
CA CYS A 112 7.28 11.37 -28.10
C CYS A 112 6.87 10.05 -28.77
N ASP A 113 6.52 9.00 -28.02
CA ASP A 113 6.21 7.69 -28.59
C ASP A 113 4.83 7.71 -29.30
N PRO A 114 4.80 7.57 -30.65
CA PRO A 114 3.55 7.64 -31.42
C PRO A 114 2.67 6.41 -31.26
N SER A 115 3.20 5.32 -30.70
CA SER A 115 2.46 4.06 -30.54
C SER A 115 1.51 4.07 -29.34
N PHE A 116 1.53 5.12 -28.52
CA PHE A 116 0.55 5.32 -27.45
C PHE A 116 -0.85 5.49 -28.04
N ARG A 117 -1.80 4.69 -27.53
CA ARG A 117 -3.20 4.73 -27.94
C ARG A 117 -4.02 5.49 -26.91
N SER A 118 -4.96 6.31 -27.36
CA SER A 118 -6.00 6.91 -26.53
C SER A 118 -7.29 6.11 -26.67
N MET A 119 -8.13 6.07 -25.64
CA MET A 119 -9.52 5.61 -25.80
C MET A 119 -10.41 6.68 -26.45
N GLY A 120 -9.92 7.90 -26.65
CA GLY A 120 -10.68 9.00 -27.24
C GLY A 120 -11.71 9.63 -26.31
N PHE A 121 -11.75 9.24 -25.04
CA PHE A 121 -12.62 9.83 -24.03
C PHE A 121 -11.84 10.77 -23.13
N SER A 122 -12.46 11.90 -22.77
CA SER A 122 -11.98 12.79 -21.72
C SER A 122 -12.85 12.65 -20.48
N VAL A 123 -12.24 12.41 -19.33
CA VAL A 123 -12.96 12.31 -18.04
C VAL A 123 -12.59 13.50 -17.19
N LEU A 124 -13.58 14.35 -16.89
CA LEU A 124 -13.38 15.59 -16.12
C LEU A 124 -12.25 16.47 -16.67
N GLY A 125 -12.08 16.50 -18.01
CA GLY A 125 -11.02 17.25 -18.70
C GLY A 125 -9.67 16.53 -18.79
N TRP A 126 -9.50 15.35 -18.18
CA TRP A 126 -8.31 14.53 -18.34
C TRP A 126 -8.41 13.66 -19.59
N SER A 127 -7.37 13.69 -20.43
CA SER A 127 -7.25 12.86 -21.63
C SER A 127 -6.19 11.77 -21.43
N ASP A 128 -6.50 10.52 -21.79
CA ASP A 128 -5.61 9.38 -21.62
C ASP A 128 -4.81 9.03 -22.88
N ARG A 129 -3.58 8.59 -22.67
CA ARG A 129 -2.75 7.88 -23.64
C ARG A 129 -2.07 6.72 -22.94
N ARG A 130 -2.02 5.54 -23.55
CA ARG A 130 -1.36 4.37 -22.95
C ARG A 130 -0.75 3.43 -23.97
N LYS A 131 0.17 2.61 -23.48
CA LYS A 131 0.84 1.55 -24.22
C LYS A 131 1.03 0.35 -23.30
N ILE A 132 0.74 -0.85 -23.81
CA ILE A 132 0.92 -2.11 -23.09
C ILE A 132 1.97 -2.90 -23.86
N GLU A 133 3.10 -3.20 -23.22
CA GLU A 133 4.22 -3.98 -23.77
C GLU A 133 4.69 -4.96 -22.70
N ASP A 134 4.78 -6.26 -22.99
CA ASP A 134 5.46 -7.26 -22.15
C ASP A 134 5.16 -7.16 -20.64
N ALA A 135 3.87 -7.16 -20.28
CA ALA A 135 3.36 -7.00 -18.90
C ALA A 135 3.72 -5.67 -18.20
N THR A 136 4.18 -4.69 -18.97
CA THR A 136 4.41 -3.30 -18.56
C THR A 136 3.32 -2.42 -19.15
N VAL A 137 2.69 -1.61 -18.29
CA VAL A 137 1.74 -0.59 -18.72
C VAL A 137 2.40 0.77 -18.58
N LYS A 138 2.55 1.46 -19.72
CA LYS A 138 2.94 2.87 -19.77
C LYS A 138 1.71 3.71 -20.06
N PHE A 139 1.61 4.86 -19.42
CA PHE A 139 0.40 5.68 -19.48
C PHE A 139 0.73 7.16 -19.30
N THR A 140 -0.18 8.02 -19.74
CA THR A 140 -0.11 9.46 -19.57
C THR A 140 -1.53 10.02 -19.57
N PHE A 141 -1.88 10.70 -18.50
CA PHE A 141 -3.06 11.56 -18.40
C PHE A 141 -2.61 13.01 -18.59
N SER A 142 -3.40 13.79 -19.30
CA SER A 142 -3.11 15.22 -19.52
C SER A 142 -4.34 16.07 -19.35
N LYS A 143 -4.16 17.26 -18.74
CA LYS A 143 -5.20 18.26 -18.56
C LYS A 143 -4.59 19.64 -18.55
N PHE A 144 -5.29 20.57 -19.20
CA PHE A 144 -4.96 21.98 -19.18
C PHE A 144 -5.64 22.67 -18.00
N PHE A 145 -4.87 23.45 -17.24
CA PHE A 145 -5.34 24.26 -16.13
C PHE A 145 -5.11 25.74 -16.43
N PRO A 146 -6.18 26.50 -16.73
CA PRO A 146 -6.05 27.94 -16.91
C PRO A 146 -5.72 28.58 -15.56
N HIS A 147 -4.99 29.70 -15.61
CA HIS A 147 -4.64 30.52 -14.45
C HIS A 147 -3.74 29.85 -13.39
N ILE A 148 -3.16 28.69 -13.68
CA ILE A 148 -2.17 28.03 -12.82
C ILE A 148 -0.75 28.25 -13.36
N TRP A 149 0.15 28.70 -12.49
CA TRP A 149 1.59 28.77 -12.81
C TRP A 149 2.23 27.39 -12.65
N ALA A 150 2.94 26.94 -13.71
CA ALA A 150 3.57 25.62 -13.71
C ALA A 150 4.62 25.45 -12.60
N GLU A 151 5.45 26.48 -12.36
CA GLU A 151 6.45 26.45 -11.29
C GLU A 151 5.82 26.45 -9.90
N GLU A 152 4.78 27.24 -9.69
CA GLU A 152 4.05 27.27 -8.42
C GLU A 152 3.43 25.91 -8.11
N LEU A 153 2.79 25.29 -9.11
CA LEU A 153 2.21 23.97 -8.98
C LEU A 153 3.27 22.91 -8.68
N LEU A 154 4.45 22.97 -9.32
CA LEU A 154 5.59 22.11 -8.99
C LEU A 154 6.00 22.29 -7.52
N ASN A 155 6.22 23.53 -7.08
CA ASN A 155 6.70 23.82 -5.72
C ASN A 155 5.68 23.37 -4.68
N ARG A 156 4.40 23.70 -4.88
CA ARG A 156 3.31 23.24 -4.01
C ARG A 156 3.25 21.72 -3.95
N THR A 157 3.40 21.05 -5.10
CA THR A 157 3.45 19.58 -5.17
C THR A 157 4.63 19.03 -4.40
N TRP A 158 5.82 19.59 -4.62
CA TRP A 158 7.04 19.21 -3.92
C TRP A 158 6.90 19.32 -2.41
N ASP A 159 6.42 20.45 -1.90
CA ASP A 159 6.23 20.66 -0.46
C ASP A 159 5.22 19.67 0.10
N LYS A 160 4.16 19.35 -0.66
CA LYS A 160 3.17 18.35 -0.23
C LYS A 160 3.74 16.94 -0.19
N VAL A 161 4.58 16.55 -1.16
CA VAL A 161 5.14 15.19 -1.21
C VAL A 161 6.38 14.98 -0.34
N THR A 162 7.01 16.06 0.12
CA THR A 162 8.22 16.01 0.96
C THR A 162 7.95 16.25 2.44
N THR A 163 6.73 16.66 2.82
CA THR A 163 6.32 16.84 4.21
C THR A 163 5.68 15.58 4.79
N GLU A 164 5.53 15.51 6.12
CA GLU A 164 4.80 14.43 6.80
C GLU A 164 3.35 14.28 6.31
N SER A 165 2.80 15.33 5.68
CA SER A 165 1.50 15.29 5.02
C SER A 165 1.45 14.37 3.78
N TYR A 166 2.58 13.86 3.29
CA TYR A 166 2.61 12.79 2.29
C TYR A 166 1.95 11.49 2.80
N SER A 167 2.04 11.20 4.11
CA SER A 167 1.35 10.05 4.72
C SER A 167 -0.18 10.12 4.57
N SER A 168 -0.74 11.34 4.57
CA SER A 168 -2.17 11.58 4.30
C SER A 168 -2.58 11.27 2.85
N PHE A 169 -1.61 11.19 1.94
CA PHE A 169 -1.82 10.85 0.53
C PHE A 169 -1.58 9.36 0.21
N PHE A 170 -0.54 8.74 0.79
CA PHE A 170 0.01 7.48 0.27
C PHE A 170 0.35 6.37 1.29
N SER A 171 -0.32 6.30 2.46
CA SER A 171 -0.17 5.27 3.53
C SER A 171 0.76 5.73 4.69
N PRO A 172 0.56 5.25 5.93
CA PRO A 172 1.22 5.82 7.12
C PRO A 172 2.65 5.32 7.41
N SER A 173 3.15 4.26 6.75
CA SER A 173 4.51 3.77 6.96
C SER A 173 5.50 4.47 6.02
N LEU A 174 6.13 5.54 6.50
CA LEU A 174 7.00 6.39 5.70
C LEU A 174 8.33 6.66 6.43
N TYR A 175 9.44 6.38 5.77
CA TYR A 175 10.74 6.98 6.11
C TYR A 175 11.17 7.89 4.96
N ILE A 176 11.57 9.12 5.27
CA ILE A 176 12.06 10.09 4.30
C ILE A 176 13.47 10.50 4.69
N THR A 177 14.41 10.41 3.74
CA THR A 177 15.74 10.99 3.87
C THR A 177 16.02 11.96 2.73
N ARG A 178 16.70 13.06 3.05
CA ARG A 178 17.00 14.11 2.07
C ARG A 178 18.33 13.81 1.39
N VAL A 179 18.32 13.76 0.06
CA VAL A 179 19.54 13.60 -0.76
C VAL A 179 20.09 14.97 -1.17
N SER A 180 19.20 15.89 -1.54
CA SER A 180 19.54 17.26 -1.90
C SER A 180 18.34 18.19 -1.68
N ASN A 181 18.42 19.45 -2.10
CA ASN A 181 17.26 20.35 -2.05
C ASN A 181 16.13 19.97 -3.01
N ASP A 182 16.42 19.14 -4.00
CA ASP A 182 15.51 18.75 -5.07
C ASP A 182 15.35 17.23 -5.17
N ALA A 183 15.83 16.49 -4.16
CA ALA A 183 15.78 15.04 -4.12
C ALA A 183 15.60 14.50 -2.69
N ILE A 184 14.65 13.59 -2.53
CA ILE A 184 14.44 12.81 -1.31
C ILE A 184 14.30 11.33 -1.65
N ILE A 185 14.61 10.48 -0.69
CA ILE A 185 14.33 9.05 -0.79
C ILE A 185 13.32 8.66 0.25
N VAL A 186 12.35 7.88 -0.20
CA VAL A 186 11.18 7.49 0.54
C VAL A 186 11.12 5.98 0.59
N TYR A 187 11.10 5.43 1.80
CA TYR A 187 10.64 4.06 2.02
C TYR A 187 9.16 4.09 2.37
N ARG A 188 8.37 3.29 1.65
CA ARG A 188 6.94 3.13 1.92
C ARG A 188 6.54 1.67 2.06
N ALA A 189 5.61 1.43 2.97
CA ALA A 189 4.87 0.17 3.09
C ALA A 189 3.36 0.45 3.00
N ILE A 190 2.72 -0.16 1.99
CA ILE A 190 1.30 -0.01 1.71
C ILE A 190 0.63 -1.36 1.94
N CYS A 191 -0.37 -1.39 2.81
CA CYS A 191 -1.23 -2.56 2.88
C CYS A 191 -2.32 -2.48 1.82
N ASN A 192 -2.40 -3.50 0.98
CA ASN A 192 -3.56 -3.70 0.11
C ASN A 192 -4.66 -4.41 0.92
N PRO A 193 -5.79 -3.74 1.20
CA PRO A 193 -6.86 -4.31 2.02
C PRO A 193 -7.60 -5.47 1.35
N HIS A 194 -7.61 -5.52 0.00
CA HIS A 194 -8.27 -6.60 -0.74
C HIS A 194 -7.46 -7.90 -0.69
N THR A 195 -6.14 -7.80 -0.79
CA THR A 195 -5.26 -8.98 -0.78
C THR A 195 -4.68 -9.28 0.59
N ASN A 196 -4.85 -8.40 1.58
CA ASN A 196 -4.13 -8.40 2.85
C ASN A 196 -2.63 -8.65 2.64
N ARG A 197 -2.02 -7.96 1.68
CA ARG A 197 -0.58 -8.02 1.40
C ARG A 197 0.04 -6.65 1.63
N ILE A 198 1.25 -6.63 2.17
CA ILE A 198 2.04 -5.40 2.31
C ILE A 198 2.94 -5.27 1.10
N SER A 199 2.70 -4.25 0.27
CA SER A 199 3.60 -3.83 -0.80
C SER A 199 4.64 -2.88 -0.23
N ARG A 200 5.91 -3.12 -0.53
CA ARG A 200 7.01 -2.25 -0.09
C ARG A 200 7.69 -1.61 -1.30
N SER A 201 8.21 -0.40 -1.12
CA SER A 201 9.10 0.19 -2.10
C SER A 201 10.04 1.20 -1.48
N VAL A 202 11.25 1.26 -2.04
CA VAL A 202 12.14 2.41 -1.88
C VAL A 202 12.05 3.24 -3.15
N GLU A 203 11.71 4.51 -3.00
CA GLU A 203 11.42 5.42 -4.10
C GLU A 203 12.30 6.66 -3.97
N LEU A 204 12.90 7.07 -5.09
CA LEU A 204 13.54 8.35 -5.24
C LEU A 204 12.49 9.33 -5.78
N ILE A 205 12.25 10.40 -5.03
CA ILE A 205 11.43 11.52 -5.46
C ILE A 205 12.35 12.68 -5.77
N GLY A 206 12.22 13.23 -6.97
CA GLY A 206 13.05 14.34 -7.42
C GLY A 206 12.23 15.39 -8.17
N ARG A 207 12.69 16.63 -8.14
CA ARG A 207 12.19 17.69 -9.01
C ARG A 207 13.31 18.29 -9.86
N ILE A 208 12.97 18.68 -11.07
CA ILE A 208 13.89 19.25 -12.05
C ILE A 208 13.20 20.44 -12.72
N ARG A 209 13.94 21.53 -12.87
CA ARG A 209 13.55 22.67 -13.70
C ARG A 209 14.27 22.54 -15.04
N ARG A 210 13.54 22.55 -16.14
CA ARG A 210 14.07 22.56 -17.51
C ARG A 210 13.74 23.90 -18.16
N GLU A 211 14.35 24.15 -19.31
CA GLU A 211 14.10 25.38 -20.07
C GLU A 211 12.65 25.54 -20.50
N ARG A 212 11.92 24.44 -20.68
CA ARG A 212 10.56 24.43 -21.28
C ARG A 212 9.48 23.95 -20.32
N ASP A 213 9.84 23.30 -19.22
CA ASP A 213 8.89 22.68 -18.31
C ASP A 213 9.51 22.40 -16.94
N PHE A 214 8.65 21.93 -16.05
CA PHE A 214 9.00 21.52 -14.70
C PHE A 214 8.62 20.05 -14.53
N VAL A 215 9.50 19.24 -13.98
CA VAL A 215 9.27 17.80 -13.82
C VAL A 215 9.45 17.40 -12.37
N LEU A 216 8.46 16.70 -11.83
CA LEU A 216 8.58 15.93 -10.60
C LEU A 216 8.48 14.44 -10.95
N PHE A 217 9.39 13.63 -10.45
CA PHE A 217 9.39 12.20 -10.68
C PHE A 217 9.43 11.43 -9.37
N ILE A 218 8.79 10.28 -9.37
CA ILE A 218 8.84 9.27 -8.31
C ILE A 218 9.24 7.98 -9.01
N ARG A 219 10.40 7.42 -8.68
CA ARG A 219 10.85 6.16 -9.29
C ARG A 219 11.39 5.20 -8.25
N SER A 220 11.23 3.91 -8.49
CA SER A 220 11.90 2.91 -7.67
C SER A 220 13.41 3.11 -7.69
N PHE A 221 14.01 3.07 -6.50
CA PHE A 221 15.42 3.30 -6.29
C PHE A 221 16.18 1.97 -6.28
N ASP A 222 16.94 1.71 -7.34
CA ASP A 222 17.69 0.47 -7.51
C ASP A 222 18.91 0.34 -6.55
N GLY A 223 19.27 1.40 -5.82
CA GLY A 223 20.42 1.40 -4.90
C GLY A 223 20.12 0.91 -3.47
N ALA A 224 18.91 0.41 -3.19
CA ALA A 224 18.48 0.06 -1.85
C ALA A 224 18.78 -1.39 -1.43
N HIS A 225 19.86 -2.00 -1.93
CA HIS A 225 20.15 -3.42 -1.73
C HIS A 225 20.23 -3.83 -0.25
N ASN A 226 20.84 -2.98 0.60
CA ASN A 226 20.92 -3.24 2.03
C ASN A 226 19.54 -3.18 2.70
N VAL A 227 18.69 -2.21 2.31
CA VAL A 227 17.31 -2.12 2.80
C VAL A 227 16.51 -3.36 2.41
N HIS A 228 16.66 -3.83 1.16
CA HIS A 228 16.01 -5.06 0.69
C HIS A 228 16.47 -6.28 1.50
N ARG A 229 17.76 -6.37 1.83
CA ARG A 229 18.30 -7.46 2.65
C ARG A 229 17.78 -7.42 4.09
N CYS A 230 17.78 -6.23 4.71
CA CYS A 230 17.42 -6.06 6.11
C CYS A 230 15.92 -6.23 6.37
N VAL A 231 15.07 -5.73 5.47
CA VAL A 231 13.60 -5.92 5.57
C VAL A 231 13.18 -7.30 5.05
N GLY A 232 14.06 -7.98 4.32
CA GLY A 232 13.87 -9.30 3.72
C GLY A 232 13.45 -9.23 2.25
N GLU A 233 13.66 -10.35 1.53
CA GLU A 233 13.09 -10.58 0.20
C GLU A 233 11.57 -10.76 0.30
N ALA A 234 10.88 -9.68 0.64
CA ALA A 234 9.43 -9.64 0.55
C ALA A 234 9.05 -9.96 -0.91
N GLN A 235 8.15 -10.91 -1.12
CA GLN A 235 7.56 -11.23 -2.43
C GLN A 235 6.72 -10.07 -3.03
N SER A 236 6.92 -8.82 -2.58
CA SER A 236 6.04 -7.68 -2.79
C SER A 236 6.78 -6.32 -2.90
N TRP A 237 8.04 -6.33 -3.35
CA TRP A 237 8.73 -5.09 -3.73
C TRP A 237 8.13 -4.53 -5.04
N SER A 238 7.44 -3.39 -4.97
CA SER A 238 6.84 -2.77 -6.14
C SER A 238 7.85 -1.91 -6.91
N ARG A 239 7.92 -2.13 -8.22
CA ARG A 239 8.70 -1.32 -9.15
C ARG A 239 7.79 -0.41 -9.97
N SER A 240 7.98 0.89 -9.85
CA SER A 240 7.17 1.89 -10.56
C SER A 240 7.96 3.14 -10.89
N MET A 241 7.53 3.82 -11.93
CA MET A 241 7.95 5.17 -12.29
C MET A 241 6.69 6.01 -12.51
N THR A 242 6.62 7.16 -11.86
CA THR A 242 5.56 8.16 -12.00
C THR A 242 6.21 9.50 -12.30
N ILE A 243 5.64 10.24 -13.26
CA ILE A 243 6.14 11.51 -13.75
C ILE A 243 5.00 12.52 -13.74
N LEU A 244 5.22 13.65 -13.10
CA LEU A 244 4.39 14.82 -13.17
C LEU A 244 5.17 15.89 -13.93
N ARG A 245 4.72 16.23 -15.12
CA ARG A 245 5.31 17.27 -15.96
C ARG A 245 4.36 18.45 -16.04
N PHE A 246 4.85 19.63 -15.76
CA PHE A 246 4.11 20.89 -15.75
C PHE A 246 4.69 21.79 -16.83
N GLU A 247 3.97 21.93 -17.93
CA GLU A 247 4.40 22.69 -19.10
C GLU A 247 3.62 24.02 -19.12
N PRO A 248 4.29 25.19 -19.02
CA PRO A 248 3.63 26.47 -19.13
C PRO A 248 3.18 26.73 -20.57
N THR A 249 2.02 27.38 -20.73
CA THR A 249 1.44 27.69 -22.06
C THR A 249 2.27 28.71 -22.83
N SER A 250 2.94 29.60 -22.11
CA SER A 250 3.88 30.57 -22.64
C SER A 250 4.81 31.01 -21.52
N MET A 251 6.11 31.13 -21.80
CA MET A 251 7.10 31.64 -20.85
C MET A 251 7.02 33.16 -20.65
N HIS A 252 6.27 33.87 -21.51
CA HIS A 252 6.29 35.33 -21.60
C HIS A 252 4.91 35.99 -21.48
N GLN A 253 3.84 35.23 -21.23
CA GLN A 253 2.50 35.80 -21.06
C GLN A 253 2.25 36.23 -19.61
N THR A 254 1.48 37.31 -19.46
CA THR A 254 0.97 37.83 -18.19
C THR A 254 -0.16 36.97 -17.60
N SER A 255 -0.81 36.13 -18.40
CA SER A 255 -1.86 35.21 -17.94
C SER A 255 -1.30 33.80 -17.68
N PRO A 256 -1.46 33.25 -16.47
CA PRO A 256 -0.98 31.91 -16.16
C PRO A 256 -1.78 30.83 -16.90
N GLY A 257 -1.11 29.72 -17.22
CA GLY A 257 -1.74 28.52 -17.77
C GLY A 257 -0.74 27.37 -17.81
N CYS A 258 -1.16 26.20 -17.34
CA CYS A 258 -0.31 25.02 -17.22
C CYS A 258 -0.96 23.80 -17.88
N MET A 259 -0.26 23.20 -18.83
CA MET A 259 -0.53 21.84 -19.27
C MET A 259 0.15 20.87 -18.32
N MET A 260 -0.65 20.10 -17.59
CA MET A 260 -0.13 19.07 -16.70
C MET A 260 -0.20 17.70 -17.38
N HIS A 261 0.88 16.95 -17.28
CA HIS A 261 0.94 15.54 -17.65
C HIS A 261 1.24 14.69 -16.40
N PHE A 262 0.42 13.70 -16.15
CA PHE A 262 0.64 12.66 -15.16
C PHE A 262 0.89 11.34 -15.90
N GLY A 263 2.14 10.90 -15.94
CA GLY A 263 2.53 9.69 -16.65
C GLY A 263 3.31 8.72 -15.78
N GLY A 264 3.65 7.59 -16.36
CA GLY A 264 4.46 6.60 -15.68
C GLY A 264 4.54 5.27 -16.41
N ALA A 265 5.22 4.34 -15.75
CA ALA A 265 5.38 2.96 -16.16
C ALA A 265 5.30 2.04 -14.93
N TYR A 266 4.46 1.01 -15.03
CA TYR A 266 4.34 -0.02 -14.02
C TYR A 266 4.60 -1.38 -14.68
N ALA A 267 5.56 -2.11 -14.11
CA ALA A 267 5.93 -3.45 -14.57
C ALA A 267 5.19 -4.53 -13.75
N ASN A 268 5.15 -5.75 -14.29
CA ASN A 268 4.59 -6.94 -13.64
C ASN A 268 3.08 -6.85 -13.33
N LEU A 269 2.32 -6.14 -14.16
CA LEU A 269 0.87 -6.13 -14.07
C LEU A 269 0.30 -7.31 -14.86
N ALA A 270 -0.56 -8.12 -14.22
CA ALA A 270 -1.34 -9.11 -14.94
C ALA A 270 -2.24 -8.39 -15.96
N THR A 271 -2.17 -8.78 -17.23
CA THR A 271 -2.88 -8.14 -18.34
C THR A 271 -4.40 -8.09 -18.16
N ALA A 272 -4.98 -9.04 -17.44
CA ALA A 272 -6.41 -9.05 -17.08
C ALA A 272 -6.83 -7.93 -16.10
N GLY A 273 -5.88 -7.26 -15.44
CA GLY A 273 -6.13 -6.21 -14.44
C GLY A 273 -5.91 -4.77 -14.93
N VAL A 274 -5.54 -4.56 -16.20
CA VAL A 274 -5.11 -3.24 -16.69
C VAL A 274 -6.21 -2.18 -16.62
N GLN A 275 -7.47 -2.55 -16.87
CA GLN A 275 -8.59 -1.61 -16.78
C GLN A 275 -8.83 -1.12 -15.35
N HIS A 276 -8.85 -2.03 -14.38
CA HIS A 276 -8.95 -1.70 -12.96
C HIS A 276 -7.79 -0.79 -12.54
N TRP A 277 -6.58 -1.11 -12.99
CA TRP A 277 -5.41 -0.31 -12.70
C TRP A 277 -5.47 1.10 -13.31
N LEU A 278 -5.95 1.25 -14.56
CA LEU A 278 -6.17 2.58 -15.16
C LEU A 278 -7.20 3.40 -14.39
N MET A 279 -8.24 2.77 -13.85
CA MET A 279 -9.20 3.43 -12.97
C MET A 279 -8.54 3.92 -11.68
N GLU A 280 -7.71 3.10 -11.03
CA GLU A 280 -6.94 3.52 -9.85
C GLU A 280 -6.05 4.73 -10.15
N VAL A 281 -5.40 4.75 -11.31
CA VAL A 281 -4.56 5.86 -11.74
C VAL A 281 -5.38 7.11 -11.99
N LEU A 282 -6.53 6.98 -12.64
CA LEU A 282 -7.45 8.09 -12.83
C LEU A 282 -7.89 8.66 -11.46
N PHE A 283 -8.20 7.81 -10.48
CA PHE A 283 -8.53 8.28 -9.12
C PHE A 283 -7.36 8.98 -8.43
N ILE A 284 -6.12 8.53 -8.63
CA ILE A 284 -4.93 9.23 -8.12
C ILE A 284 -4.83 10.62 -8.74
N VAL A 285 -5.03 10.75 -10.05
CA VAL A 285 -4.98 12.02 -10.78
C VAL A 285 -6.09 12.97 -10.33
N LEU A 286 -7.31 12.48 -10.15
CA LEU A 286 -8.43 13.28 -9.65
C LEU A 286 -8.22 13.72 -8.20
N ARG A 287 -7.66 12.85 -7.35
CA ARG A 287 -7.28 13.22 -5.98
C ARG A 287 -6.19 14.29 -5.97
N PHE A 288 -5.19 14.15 -6.84
CA PHE A 288 -4.17 15.18 -7.01
C PHE A 288 -4.82 16.51 -7.38
N GLU A 289 -5.68 16.55 -8.40
CA GLU A 289 -6.35 17.79 -8.83
C GLU A 289 -7.16 18.40 -7.67
N SER A 290 -7.92 17.58 -6.94
CA SER A 290 -8.74 18.03 -5.82
C SER A 290 -7.93 18.67 -4.69
N VAL A 291 -6.70 18.23 -4.43
CA VAL A 291 -5.89 18.75 -3.31
C VAL A 291 -4.96 19.88 -3.76
N MET A 292 -4.50 19.83 -5.01
CA MET A 292 -3.44 20.70 -5.52
C MET A 292 -3.96 21.88 -6.33
N ILE A 293 -5.12 21.75 -6.97
CA ILE A 293 -5.62 22.72 -7.96
C ILE A 293 -6.98 23.28 -7.57
N ALA A 294 -7.90 22.42 -7.10
CA ALA A 294 -9.26 22.86 -6.84
C ALA A 294 -9.30 24.02 -5.82
N PRO A 295 -10.10 25.07 -6.09
CA PRO A 295 -10.36 26.10 -5.09
C PRO A 295 -11.12 25.48 -3.92
N MET A 296 -10.71 25.80 -2.68
CA MET A 296 -11.47 25.47 -1.47
C MET A 296 -12.74 26.31 -1.40
N PHE A 297 -13.69 26.11 -2.32
CA PHE A 297 -15.06 26.51 -2.06
C PHE A 297 -15.63 25.48 -1.09
N ALA A 298 -15.40 25.71 0.20
CA ALA A 298 -16.14 25.02 1.22
C ALA A 298 -17.60 25.49 1.11
N ILE A 299 -18.51 24.55 0.86
CA ILE A 299 -19.92 24.81 1.13
C ILE A 299 -20.00 24.91 2.65
N CYS A 300 -20.02 26.12 3.19
CA CYS A 300 -20.30 26.33 4.61
C CYS A 300 -21.67 25.71 4.88
N ALA A 301 -21.70 24.66 5.71
CA ALA A 301 -22.96 24.18 6.26
C ALA A 301 -23.50 25.30 7.14
N SER A 302 -24.59 25.93 6.70
CA SER A 302 -25.41 26.86 7.48
C SER A 302 -26.15 26.12 8.59
#